data_AF-A0A2D6XL44-F1
#
_entry.id   AF-A0A2D6XL44-F1
#
_cell.length_a   1.000
_cell.length_b   1.000
_cell.length_c   1.000
_cell.angle_alpha   90.00
_cell.angle_beta   90.00
_cell.angle_gamma   90.00
#
_symmetry.space_group_name_H-M   'P 1'
#
loop_
_entity.id
_entity.type
_entity.pdbx_description
1 polymer ?
#
loop_
_entity_poly.entity_id
_entity_poly.type
_entity_poly.pdbx_seq_one_letter_code
_entity_poly.pdbx_strand_id
1 'polypeptide(L)'
;MTDTELENLLDMYVDGKVSSVIEDTGPKPRGYWKIRDNYERELMIVINNLGHFPTQKELNDINRGDLLNARIYHKEFDQQLRSQYPNTSKKHYGYWQNEENVEAEMAPIVDRLGFFPGRKILTKIGRKDLISAMNKNRKIFASVKKKLGHEEIQKPNGYWKDISNLRDEINMVIDLIGHFPTETELKELKRYGLINAIGKHWGEYQDVRKIFGEEQIRKPKGYWEKRDNVVIELKSLIDKLGFFPSEKKLRSLGKNYLPQAIRNNGGFLAFRKELREYAGQIEIEPDHLESLLDKYTGGNE
;
A
#
# COMPACT_ATOMS: atom_id res chain seq x y z
N MET A 1 -13.03 -32.57 8.17
CA MET A 1 -12.42 -31.49 8.95
C MET A 1 -13.46 -31.05 9.94
N THR A 2 -13.24 -31.31 11.22
CA THR A 2 -14.20 -30.97 12.28
C THR A 2 -14.04 -29.51 12.68
N ASP A 3 -15.07 -28.88 13.24
CA ASP A 3 -15.00 -27.49 13.70
C ASP A 3 -13.86 -27.28 14.72
N THR A 4 -13.54 -28.33 15.51
CA THR A 4 -12.40 -28.36 16.44
C THR A 4 -11.05 -28.38 15.73
N GLU A 5 -10.94 -28.97 14.54
CA GLU A 5 -9.72 -28.92 13.72
C GLU A 5 -9.54 -27.53 13.07
N LEU A 6 -10.63 -26.82 12.80
CA LEU A 6 -10.62 -25.47 12.24
C LEU A 6 -10.29 -24.40 13.30
N GLU A 7 -10.83 -24.53 14.51
CA GLU A 7 -10.54 -23.64 15.64
C GLU A 7 -9.07 -23.74 16.09
N ASN A 8 -8.52 -24.95 16.15
CA ASN A 8 -7.09 -25.14 16.42
C ASN A 8 -6.18 -24.53 15.33
N LEU A 9 -6.64 -24.50 14.08
CA LEU A 9 -5.89 -23.90 12.97
C LEU A 9 -5.91 -22.36 13.02
N LEU A 10 -6.99 -21.78 13.55
CA LEU A 10 -7.18 -20.33 13.68
C LEU A 10 -6.45 -19.75 14.91
N ASP A 11 -6.37 -20.50 16.02
CA ASP A 11 -5.59 -20.10 17.21
C ASP A 11 -4.07 -20.09 16.97
N MET A 12 -3.60 -20.75 15.90
CA MET A 12 -2.19 -20.70 15.48
C MET A 12 -1.79 -19.42 14.72
N TYR A 13 -2.75 -18.54 14.40
CA TYR A 13 -2.57 -17.39 13.50
C TYR A 13 -2.89 -16.02 14.14
N VAL A 14 -2.32 -15.74 15.32
CA VAL A 14 -2.38 -14.40 15.92
C VAL A 14 -1.06 -13.64 15.66
N ASP A 15 -1.14 -12.46 15.05
CA ASP A 15 -0.07 -11.46 14.84
C ASP A 15 1.03 -11.72 13.80
N GLY A 16 0.75 -12.46 12.71
CA GLY A 16 1.58 -12.41 11.50
C GLY A 16 3.02 -12.91 11.63
N LYS A 17 3.31 -13.70 12.67
CA LYS A 17 4.49 -14.56 12.76
C LYS A 17 4.03 -16.01 12.76
N VAL A 18 4.70 -16.85 11.97
CA VAL A 18 4.56 -18.30 12.09
C VAL A 18 5.04 -18.69 13.49
N SER A 19 4.09 -18.94 14.39
CA SER A 19 4.39 -19.63 15.64
C SER A 19 4.54 -21.10 15.32
N SER A 20 5.71 -21.50 14.80
CA SER A 20 6.11 -22.90 14.89
C SER A 20 6.46 -23.13 16.35
N VAL A 21 5.54 -23.74 17.09
CA VAL A 21 5.86 -24.35 18.38
C VAL A 21 7.00 -25.32 18.12
N ILE A 22 8.23 -24.91 18.39
CA ILE A 22 9.34 -25.85 18.57
C ILE A 22 8.98 -26.54 19.88
N GLU A 23 8.31 -27.69 19.79
CA GLU A 23 7.91 -28.45 20.97
C GLU A 23 9.14 -28.60 21.88
N ASP A 24 9.04 -28.00 23.07
CA ASP A 24 9.99 -28.25 24.14
C ASP A 24 9.77 -29.70 24.58
N THR A 25 10.55 -30.60 24.01
CA THR A 25 10.43 -32.05 24.24
C THR A 25 11.03 -32.49 25.57
N GLY A 26 11.27 -31.56 26.50
CA GLY A 26 11.77 -31.83 27.83
C GLY A 26 13.22 -32.35 27.85
N PRO A 27 13.71 -32.77 29.03
CA PRO A 27 15.09 -33.19 29.21
C PRO A 27 15.38 -34.47 28.42
N LYS A 28 16.29 -34.38 27.45
CA LYS A 28 16.73 -35.56 26.69
C LYS A 28 17.58 -36.50 27.55
N PRO A 29 17.54 -37.82 27.32
CA PRO A 29 18.30 -38.80 28.09
C PRO A 29 19.82 -38.61 27.94
N ARG A 30 20.57 -39.08 28.94
CA ARG A 30 22.03 -38.97 28.97
C ARG A 30 22.64 -39.64 27.72
N GLY A 31 23.46 -38.89 26.99
CA GLY A 31 24.12 -39.37 25.77
C GLY A 31 23.37 -39.08 24.47
N TYR A 32 22.12 -38.61 24.52
CA TYR A 32 21.31 -38.27 23.34
C TYR A 32 22.07 -37.35 22.36
N TRP A 33 22.69 -36.28 22.89
CA TRP A 33 23.44 -35.28 22.11
C TRP A 33 24.79 -35.76 21.58
N LYS A 34 25.30 -36.90 22.05
CA LYS A 34 26.56 -37.47 21.52
C LYS A 34 26.32 -38.25 20.23
N ILE A 35 25.08 -38.60 19.92
CA ILE A 35 24.70 -39.28 18.68
C ILE A 35 24.51 -38.21 17.60
N ARG A 36 25.25 -38.34 16.50
CA ARG A 36 25.24 -37.36 15.40
C ARG A 36 23.84 -37.16 14.83
N ASP A 37 23.14 -38.24 14.50
CA ASP A 37 21.82 -38.17 13.85
C ASP A 37 20.77 -37.42 14.67
N ASN A 38 20.85 -37.53 16.00
CA ASN A 38 19.96 -36.80 16.91
C ASN A 38 20.27 -35.30 16.90
N TYR A 39 21.55 -34.95 16.93
CA TYR A 39 22.00 -33.57 16.84
C TYR A 39 21.64 -32.95 15.48
N GLU A 40 21.90 -33.68 14.40
CA GLU A 40 21.59 -33.27 13.03
C GLU A 40 20.09 -33.01 12.84
N ARG A 41 19.23 -33.96 13.24
CA ARG A 41 17.77 -33.80 13.13
C ARG A 41 17.27 -32.54 13.82
N GLU A 42 17.70 -32.34 15.06
CA GLU A 42 17.28 -31.22 15.89
C GLU A 42 17.81 -29.87 15.38
N LEU A 43 19.06 -29.84 14.92
CA LEU A 43 19.66 -28.64 14.34
C LEU A 43 19.02 -28.29 12.99
N MET A 44 18.68 -29.28 12.17
CA MET A 44 18.02 -29.05 10.88
C MET A 44 16.62 -28.47 11.03
N ILE A 45 15.87 -28.80 12.07
CA ILE A 45 14.60 -28.14 12.38
C ILE A 45 14.82 -26.63 12.58
N VAL A 46 15.83 -26.27 13.37
CA VAL A 46 16.16 -24.85 13.63
C VAL A 46 16.64 -24.15 12.35
N ILE A 47 17.50 -24.81 11.56
CA ILE A 47 18.00 -24.26 10.29
C ILE A 47 16.85 -24.03 9.31
N ASN A 48 15.92 -24.99 9.17
CA ASN A 48 14.78 -24.87 8.27
C ASN A 48 13.83 -23.75 8.70
N ASN A 49 13.64 -23.56 10.01
CA ASN A 49 12.80 -22.48 10.54
C ASN A 49 13.43 -21.10 10.36
N LEU A 50 14.76 -20.99 10.50
CA LEU A 50 15.47 -19.71 10.34
C LEU A 50 15.83 -19.39 8.89
N GLY A 51 15.96 -20.40 8.03
CA GLY A 51 16.50 -20.29 6.69
C GLY A 51 18.03 -20.09 6.64
N HIS A 52 18.73 -20.14 7.78
CA HIS A 52 20.18 -20.03 7.89
C HIS A 52 20.72 -20.75 9.13
N PHE A 53 22.04 -20.95 9.20
CA PHE A 53 22.69 -21.60 10.33
C PHE A 53 22.62 -20.73 11.58
N PRO A 54 22.05 -21.19 12.70
CA PRO A 54 21.73 -20.35 13.84
C PRO A 54 22.96 -19.81 14.60
N THR A 55 22.90 -18.53 15.00
CA THR A 55 23.84 -17.91 15.95
C THR A 55 23.64 -18.46 17.37
N GLN A 56 24.63 -18.23 18.24
CA GLN A 56 24.48 -18.43 19.69
C GLN A 56 23.26 -17.71 20.26
N LYS A 57 23.07 -16.45 19.84
CA LYS A 57 21.98 -15.61 20.33
C LYS A 57 20.63 -16.17 19.89
N GLU A 58 20.47 -16.49 18.62
CA GLU A 58 19.22 -17.07 18.09
C GLU A 58 18.86 -18.38 18.79
N LEU A 59 19.85 -19.26 19.06
CA LEU A 59 19.60 -20.49 19.83
C LEU A 59 19.17 -20.21 21.27
N ASN A 60 19.78 -19.23 21.93
CA ASN A 60 19.36 -18.82 23.27
C ASN A 60 17.96 -18.19 23.26
N ASP A 61 17.66 -17.34 22.26
CA ASP A 61 16.38 -16.64 22.12
C ASP A 61 15.21 -17.62 21.88
N ILE A 62 15.49 -18.80 21.31
CA ILE A 62 14.51 -19.90 21.14
C ILE A 62 14.63 -21.02 22.19
N ASN A 63 15.34 -20.75 23.31
CA ASN A 63 15.59 -21.72 24.39
C ASN A 63 16.29 -23.03 23.97
N ARG A 64 17.01 -23.04 22.86
CA ARG A 64 17.80 -24.16 22.35
C ARG A 64 19.28 -24.09 22.72
N GLY A 65 19.57 -23.76 23.98
CA GLY A 65 20.92 -23.78 24.54
C GLY A 65 21.53 -25.19 24.63
N ASP A 66 20.69 -26.21 24.61
CA ASP A 66 21.06 -27.63 24.50
C ASP A 66 21.89 -27.93 23.24
N LEU A 67 21.50 -27.38 22.09
CA LEU A 67 22.21 -27.53 20.82
C LEU A 67 23.60 -26.89 20.85
N LEU A 68 23.78 -25.84 21.63
CA LEU A 68 25.06 -25.16 21.80
C LEU A 68 26.05 -26.02 22.58
N ASN A 69 25.57 -26.72 23.59
CA ASN A 69 26.39 -27.69 24.32
C ASN A 69 26.68 -28.93 23.46
N ALA A 70 25.72 -29.36 22.64
CA ALA A 70 25.87 -30.51 21.74
C ALA A 70 26.94 -30.30 20.66
N ARG A 71 27.18 -29.05 20.21
CA ARG A 71 28.23 -28.69 19.24
C ARG A 71 29.62 -29.22 19.60
N ILE A 72 29.92 -29.32 20.89
CA ILE A 72 31.23 -29.76 21.37
C ILE A 72 31.57 -31.17 20.86
N TYR A 73 30.57 -32.03 20.69
CA TYR A 73 30.72 -33.41 20.23
C TYR A 73 30.82 -33.54 18.70
N HIS A 74 30.34 -32.54 17.94
CA HIS A 74 30.12 -32.63 16.49
C HIS A 74 30.77 -31.47 15.72
N LYS A 75 31.93 -30.99 16.17
CA LYS A 75 32.58 -29.77 15.65
C LYS A 75 32.79 -29.77 14.13
N GLU A 76 33.29 -30.86 13.57
CA GLU A 76 33.56 -30.96 12.13
C GLU A 76 32.26 -30.93 11.31
N PHE A 77 31.21 -31.59 11.82
CA PHE A 77 29.89 -31.60 11.20
C PHE A 77 29.20 -30.23 11.29
N ASP A 78 29.29 -29.54 12.44
CA ASP A 78 28.83 -28.15 12.59
C ASP A 78 29.52 -27.23 11.57
N GLN A 79 30.83 -27.40 11.37
CA GLN A 79 31.59 -26.62 10.40
C GLN A 79 31.14 -26.89 8.95
N GLN A 80 30.87 -28.15 8.59
CA GLN A 80 30.33 -28.52 7.27
C GLN A 80 28.95 -27.91 7.03
N LEU A 81 28.02 -28.03 7.98
CA LEU A 81 26.68 -27.45 7.86
C LEU A 81 26.72 -25.91 7.82
N ARG A 82 27.62 -25.28 8.58
CA ARG A 82 27.79 -23.82 8.56
C ARG A 82 28.23 -23.31 7.19
N SER A 83 29.02 -24.10 6.44
CA SER A 83 29.38 -23.77 5.05
C SER A 83 28.21 -23.90 4.08
N GLN A 84 27.29 -24.85 4.32
CA GLN A 84 26.11 -25.08 3.48
C GLN A 84 24.98 -24.07 3.78
N TYR A 85 24.85 -23.62 5.03
CA TYR A 85 23.78 -22.73 5.49
C TYR A 85 24.33 -21.43 6.10
N PRO A 86 25.15 -20.63 5.42
CA PRO A 86 25.89 -19.53 6.04
C PRO A 86 24.98 -18.56 6.83
N ASN A 87 25.36 -18.29 8.09
CA ASN A 87 24.66 -17.35 8.94
C ASN A 87 24.69 -15.94 8.31
N THR A 88 23.52 -15.36 8.05
CA THR A 88 23.38 -14.13 7.28
C THR A 88 23.56 -12.86 8.11
N SER A 89 23.67 -12.95 9.44
CA SER A 89 23.76 -11.80 10.35
C SER A 89 25.07 -11.01 10.24
N LYS A 90 26.17 -11.66 9.81
CA LYS A 90 27.39 -10.99 9.35
C LYS A 90 27.88 -11.67 8.08
N LYS A 91 27.46 -11.11 6.95
CA LYS A 91 27.98 -11.48 5.64
C LYS A 91 29.51 -11.30 5.62
N HIS A 92 30.23 -12.30 5.10
CA HIS A 92 31.69 -12.27 5.03
C HIS A 92 32.20 -11.11 4.15
N TYR A 93 33.46 -10.71 4.33
CA TYR A 93 34.07 -9.66 3.53
C TYR A 93 34.01 -10.03 2.04
N GLY A 94 33.46 -9.16 1.19
CA GLY A 94 33.27 -9.44 -0.23
C GLY A 94 31.86 -9.90 -0.61
N TYR A 95 31.01 -10.31 0.34
CA TYR A 95 29.67 -10.86 0.03
C TYR A 95 28.81 -9.90 -0.80
N TRP A 96 28.81 -8.62 -0.43
CA TRP A 96 28.03 -7.58 -1.11
C TRP A 96 28.67 -7.08 -2.41
N GLN A 97 29.92 -7.48 -2.65
CA GLN A 97 30.66 -7.23 -3.89
C GLN A 97 30.41 -8.31 -4.94
N ASN A 98 29.70 -9.39 -4.58
CA ASN A 98 29.21 -10.39 -5.52
C ASN A 98 27.78 -10.03 -5.97
N GLU A 99 27.59 -9.93 -7.28
CA GLU A 99 26.32 -9.58 -7.90
C GLU A 99 25.21 -10.62 -7.66
N GLU A 100 25.52 -11.91 -7.74
CA GLU A 100 24.57 -13.01 -7.53
C GLU A 100 24.02 -13.00 -6.11
N ASN A 101 24.86 -12.67 -5.12
CA ASN A 101 24.44 -12.53 -3.72
C ASN A 101 23.48 -11.36 -3.52
N VAL A 102 23.73 -10.22 -4.19
CA VAL A 102 22.84 -9.06 -4.12
C VAL A 102 21.52 -9.38 -4.83
N GLU A 103 21.57 -10.08 -5.96
CA GLU A 103 20.40 -10.55 -6.70
C GLU A 103 19.53 -11.49 -5.86
N ALA A 104 20.12 -12.52 -5.25
CA ALA A 104 19.41 -13.47 -4.39
C ALA A 104 18.73 -12.79 -3.18
N GLU A 105 19.35 -11.75 -2.62
CA GLU A 105 18.78 -11.00 -1.49
C GLU A 105 17.69 -10.00 -1.91
N MET A 106 17.79 -9.46 -3.13
CA MET A 106 16.86 -8.46 -3.65
C MET A 106 15.64 -9.08 -4.33
N ALA A 107 15.80 -10.18 -5.08
CA ALA A 107 14.75 -10.86 -5.83
C ALA A 107 13.47 -11.12 -5.00
N PRO A 108 13.51 -11.75 -3.81
CA PRO A 108 12.29 -12.01 -3.04
C PRO A 108 11.64 -10.73 -2.52
N ILE A 109 12.42 -9.67 -2.26
CA ILE A 109 11.87 -8.38 -1.83
C ILE A 109 11.17 -7.70 -3.00
N VAL A 110 11.78 -7.77 -4.18
CA VAL A 110 11.27 -7.21 -5.43
C VAL A 110 10.00 -7.93 -5.85
N ASP A 111 10.00 -9.26 -5.85
CA ASP A 111 8.85 -10.11 -6.16
C ASP A 111 7.66 -9.79 -5.24
N ARG A 112 7.92 -9.71 -3.92
CA ARG A 112 6.91 -9.34 -2.93
C ARG A 112 6.34 -7.93 -3.11
N LEU A 113 7.14 -6.99 -3.59
CA LEU A 113 6.73 -5.57 -3.70
C LEU A 113 6.22 -5.20 -5.10
N GLY A 114 6.54 -5.98 -6.13
CA GLY A 114 6.29 -5.64 -7.53
C GLY A 114 7.17 -4.51 -8.08
N PHE A 115 8.13 -4.01 -7.31
CA PHE A 115 9.05 -2.94 -7.73
C PHE A 115 10.39 -2.98 -6.99
N PHE A 116 11.41 -2.35 -7.57
CA PHE A 116 12.74 -2.28 -6.95
C PHE A 116 12.76 -1.33 -5.73
N PRO A 117 12.95 -1.83 -4.49
CA PRO A 117 12.80 -1.04 -3.29
C PRO A 117 13.93 -0.02 -3.11
N GLY A 118 13.55 1.24 -2.83
CA GLY A 118 14.50 2.28 -2.44
C GLY A 118 14.81 2.29 -0.94
N ARG A 119 15.80 3.09 -0.52
CA ARG A 119 16.29 3.19 0.87
C ARG A 119 15.19 3.26 1.95
N LYS A 120 14.19 4.14 1.80
CA LYS A 120 13.10 4.29 2.78
C LYS A 120 12.32 3.00 3.02
N ILE A 121 12.12 2.20 1.97
CA ILE A 121 11.36 0.94 2.05
C ILE A 121 12.23 -0.12 2.69
N LEU A 122 13.49 -0.25 2.27
CA LEU A 122 14.47 -1.13 2.90
C LEU A 122 14.63 -0.84 4.41
N THR A 123 14.57 0.43 4.83
CA THR A 123 14.60 0.81 6.25
C THR A 123 13.36 0.30 6.99
N LYS A 124 12.16 0.47 6.40
CA LYS A 124 10.90 0.00 7.01
C LYS A 124 10.85 -1.51 7.17
N ILE A 125 11.40 -2.27 6.22
CA ILE A 125 11.47 -3.74 6.28
C ILE A 125 12.70 -4.26 7.04
N GLY A 126 13.45 -3.38 7.73
CA GLY A 126 14.59 -3.77 8.56
C GLY A 126 15.88 -4.14 7.82
N ARG A 127 15.94 -4.03 6.49
CA ARG A 127 17.08 -4.40 5.64
C ARG A 127 18.17 -3.31 5.56
N LYS A 128 18.71 -2.94 6.73
CA LYS A 128 19.79 -1.94 6.85
C LYS A 128 21.12 -2.40 6.23
N ASP A 129 21.33 -3.71 6.17
CA ASP A 129 22.44 -4.38 5.50
C ASP A 129 22.47 -4.06 4.00
N LEU A 130 21.33 -4.21 3.31
CA LEU A 130 21.18 -3.87 1.89
C LEU A 130 21.38 -2.38 1.63
N ILE A 131 20.95 -1.50 2.54
CA ILE A 131 21.20 -0.06 2.41
C ILE A 131 22.69 0.25 2.46
N SER A 132 23.41 -0.36 3.41
CA SER A 132 24.86 -0.21 3.54
C SER A 132 25.59 -0.74 2.29
N ALA A 133 25.20 -1.92 1.82
CA ALA A 133 25.72 -2.53 0.59
C ALA A 133 25.46 -1.66 -0.64
N MET A 134 24.24 -1.16 -0.81
CA MET A 134 23.82 -0.31 -1.93
C MET A 134 24.62 0.99 -2.01
N ASN A 135 25.00 1.57 -0.88
CA ASN A 135 25.81 2.78 -0.84
C ASN A 135 27.25 2.54 -1.32
N LYS A 136 27.82 1.38 -1.02
CA LYS A 136 29.20 1.00 -1.35
C LYS A 136 29.31 0.44 -2.77
N ASN A 137 28.33 -0.34 -3.21
CA ASN A 137 28.38 -1.14 -4.43
C ASN A 137 27.31 -0.71 -5.45
N ARG A 138 27.23 0.60 -5.73
CA ARG A 138 26.17 1.17 -6.60
C ARG A 138 26.07 0.52 -7.98
N LYS A 139 27.22 0.18 -8.59
CA LYS A 139 27.26 -0.47 -9.91
C LYS A 139 26.62 -1.85 -9.90
N ILE A 140 26.86 -2.63 -8.84
CA ILE A 140 26.29 -3.97 -8.67
C ILE A 140 24.78 -3.88 -8.53
N PHE A 141 24.27 -2.97 -7.69
CA PHE A 141 22.83 -2.77 -7.54
C PHE A 141 22.16 -2.28 -8.83
N ALA A 142 22.87 -1.50 -9.66
CA ALA A 142 22.36 -1.13 -10.98
C ALA A 142 22.25 -2.34 -11.93
N SER A 143 23.25 -3.23 -11.92
CA SER A 143 23.23 -4.48 -12.68
C SER A 143 22.11 -5.42 -12.22
N VAL A 144 21.99 -5.64 -10.90
CA VAL A 144 20.90 -6.46 -10.33
C VAL A 144 19.53 -5.87 -10.63
N LYS A 145 19.37 -4.54 -10.53
CA LYS A 145 18.14 -3.85 -10.90
C LYS A 145 17.76 -4.11 -12.36
N LYS A 146 18.74 -4.13 -13.27
CA LYS A 146 18.57 -4.49 -14.68
C LYS A 146 18.18 -5.96 -14.87
N LYS A 147 18.89 -6.89 -14.23
CA LYS A 147 18.60 -8.33 -14.31
C LYS A 147 17.20 -8.68 -13.83
N LEU A 148 16.75 -8.05 -12.75
CA LEU A 148 15.41 -8.23 -12.20
C LEU A 148 14.32 -7.52 -13.02
N GLY A 149 14.61 -7.02 -14.23
CA GLY A 149 13.62 -6.38 -15.09
C GLY A 149 13.14 -4.99 -14.63
N HIS A 150 13.78 -4.42 -13.60
CA HIS A 150 13.43 -3.12 -13.04
C HIS A 150 14.39 -2.02 -13.46
N GLU A 151 14.87 -2.04 -14.71
CA GLU A 151 15.58 -0.87 -15.23
C GLU A 151 14.69 0.36 -15.03
N GLU A 152 15.23 1.40 -14.38
CA GLU A 152 14.82 2.75 -14.79
C GLU A 152 15.41 2.92 -16.18
N ILE A 153 14.77 2.29 -17.17
CA ILE A 153 14.92 2.70 -18.55
C ILE A 153 14.51 4.15 -18.47
N GLN A 154 15.47 5.08 -18.62
CA GLN A 154 15.10 6.43 -19.00
C GLN A 154 14.19 6.23 -20.19
N LYS A 155 12.89 6.43 -19.96
CA LYS A 155 11.89 6.08 -20.95
C LYS A 155 12.31 6.81 -22.23
N PRO A 156 12.35 6.11 -23.38
CA PRO A 156 12.97 6.63 -24.58
C PRO A 156 12.41 8.01 -24.92
N ASN A 157 13.22 8.85 -25.55
CA ASN A 157 12.79 10.20 -25.92
C ASN A 157 11.44 10.15 -26.65
N GLY A 158 10.42 10.78 -26.08
CA GLY A 158 9.05 10.78 -26.62
C GLY A 158 8.09 9.76 -25.99
N TYR A 159 8.55 8.82 -25.16
CA TYR A 159 7.67 7.84 -24.48
C TYR A 159 6.50 8.51 -23.76
N TRP A 160 6.80 9.57 -22.99
CA TRP A 160 5.81 10.33 -22.23
C TRP A 160 4.91 11.23 -23.09
N LYS A 161 5.17 11.36 -24.39
CA LYS A 161 4.30 12.08 -25.33
C LYS A 161 3.22 11.19 -25.94
N ASP A 162 3.34 9.87 -25.77
CA ASP A 162 2.32 8.92 -26.21
C ASP A 162 1.28 8.73 -25.10
N ILE A 163 0.01 8.94 -25.45
CA ILE A 163 -1.10 8.83 -24.50
C ILE A 163 -1.30 7.39 -24.02
N SER A 164 -0.97 6.41 -24.85
CA SER A 164 -1.10 4.99 -24.51
C SER A 164 -0.14 4.61 -23.39
N ASN A 165 1.11 5.07 -23.50
CA ASN A 165 2.12 4.88 -22.44
C ASN A 165 1.74 5.58 -21.13
N LEU A 166 1.13 6.77 -21.21
CA LEU A 166 0.60 7.45 -20.03
C LEU A 166 -0.55 6.65 -19.40
N ARG A 167 -1.45 6.11 -20.24
CA ARG A 167 -2.56 5.25 -19.82
C ARG A 167 -2.08 4.03 -19.06
N ASP A 168 -1.11 3.32 -19.61
CA ASP A 168 -0.57 2.12 -18.97
C ASP A 168 0.06 2.43 -17.61
N GLU A 169 0.88 3.49 -17.52
CA GLU A 169 1.55 3.86 -16.27
C GLU A 169 0.56 4.31 -15.18
N ILE A 170 -0.52 4.99 -15.54
CA ILE A 170 -1.58 5.39 -14.59
C ILE A 170 -2.44 4.19 -14.22
N ASN A 171 -2.81 3.33 -15.16
CA ASN A 171 -3.57 2.11 -14.89
C ASN A 171 -2.83 1.18 -13.93
N MET A 172 -1.52 1.02 -14.08
CA MET A 172 -0.70 0.27 -13.10
C MET A 172 -0.80 0.84 -11.68
N VAL A 173 -0.92 2.17 -11.55
CA VAL A 173 -1.10 2.80 -10.24
C VAL A 173 -2.53 2.59 -9.74
N ILE A 174 -3.52 2.68 -10.61
CA ILE A 174 -4.93 2.40 -10.28
C ILE A 174 -5.07 0.96 -9.78
N ASP A 175 -4.50 -0.01 -10.48
CA ASP A 175 -4.51 -1.42 -10.07
C ASP A 175 -3.88 -1.62 -8.69
N LEU A 176 -2.88 -0.81 -8.34
CA LEU A 176 -2.20 -0.86 -7.05
C LEU A 176 -3.01 -0.26 -5.89
N ILE A 177 -3.71 0.86 -6.12
CA ILE A 177 -4.38 1.62 -5.04
C ILE A 177 -5.91 1.53 -5.07
N GLY A 178 -6.49 0.98 -6.14
CA GLY A 178 -7.92 0.79 -6.33
C GLY A 178 -8.70 2.02 -6.81
N HIS A 179 -8.03 3.15 -7.06
CA HIS A 179 -8.67 4.39 -7.54
C HIS A 179 -7.71 5.26 -8.36
N PHE A 180 -8.24 6.25 -9.07
CA PHE A 180 -7.41 7.20 -9.82
C PHE A 180 -6.49 7.99 -8.88
N PRO A 181 -5.15 7.87 -9.02
CA PRO A 181 -4.21 8.44 -8.06
C PRO A 181 -4.32 9.95 -7.94
N THR A 182 -4.00 10.49 -6.78
CA THR A 182 -3.72 11.91 -6.56
C THR A 182 -2.23 12.19 -6.76
N GLU A 183 -1.88 13.45 -6.99
CA GLU A 183 -0.46 13.85 -7.09
C GLU A 183 0.32 13.50 -5.81
N THR A 184 -0.30 13.61 -4.63
CA THR A 184 0.30 13.25 -3.35
C THR A 184 0.60 11.75 -3.29
N GLU A 185 -0.34 10.89 -3.67
CA GLU A 185 -0.15 9.44 -3.72
C GLU A 185 0.96 9.07 -4.72
N LEU A 186 1.01 9.72 -5.90
CA LEU A 186 2.13 9.51 -6.83
C LEU A 186 3.49 9.91 -6.24
N LYS A 187 3.55 10.97 -5.43
CA LYS A 187 4.79 11.37 -4.73
C LYS A 187 5.19 10.36 -3.67
N GLU A 188 4.22 9.82 -2.93
CA GLU A 188 4.45 8.77 -1.92
C GLU A 188 4.93 7.46 -2.56
N LEU A 189 4.37 7.11 -3.71
CA LEU A 189 4.80 6.01 -4.59
C LEU A 189 6.10 6.34 -5.37
N LYS A 190 6.65 7.56 -5.20
CA LYS A 190 7.87 8.05 -5.86
C LYS A 190 7.83 8.01 -7.39
N ARG A 191 6.64 8.12 -7.98
CA ARG A 191 6.42 8.17 -9.43
C ARG A 191 6.67 9.58 -9.98
N TYR A 192 7.79 10.21 -9.61
CA TYR A 192 8.11 11.58 -10.01
C TYR A 192 8.23 11.76 -11.54
N GLY A 193 8.69 10.73 -12.25
CA GLY A 193 8.74 10.73 -13.71
C GLY A 193 7.35 10.89 -14.35
N LEU A 194 6.35 10.19 -13.81
CA LEU A 194 4.95 10.30 -14.24
C LEU A 194 4.37 11.68 -13.92
N ILE A 195 4.62 12.21 -12.71
CA ILE A 195 4.18 13.57 -12.33
C ILE A 195 4.75 14.62 -13.30
N ASN A 196 6.06 14.54 -13.57
CA ASN A 196 6.73 15.47 -14.48
C ASN A 196 6.22 15.32 -15.93
N ALA A 197 5.95 14.08 -16.36
CA ALA A 197 5.40 13.79 -17.67
C ALA A 197 4.01 14.39 -17.86
N ILE A 198 3.13 14.21 -16.87
CA ILE A 198 1.79 14.83 -16.83
C ILE A 198 1.91 16.34 -17.02
N GLY A 199 2.68 17.01 -16.15
CA GLY A 199 2.84 18.47 -16.18
C GLY A 199 3.45 19.01 -17.48
N LYS A 200 4.38 18.25 -18.09
CA LYS A 200 5.14 18.71 -19.26
C LYS A 200 4.42 18.47 -20.59
N HIS A 201 3.67 17.38 -20.71
CA HIS A 201 3.12 16.92 -21.99
C HIS A 201 1.61 16.91 -22.04
N TRP A 202 0.93 16.86 -20.89
CA TRP A 202 -0.51 16.60 -20.81
C TRP A 202 -1.28 17.67 -20.02
N GLY A 203 -0.64 18.82 -19.75
CA GLY A 203 -1.26 19.94 -19.05
C GLY A 203 -1.28 19.74 -17.55
N GLU A 204 -2.45 19.92 -16.93
CA GLU A 204 -2.60 19.71 -15.50
C GLU A 204 -3.09 18.28 -15.18
N TYR A 205 -2.90 17.89 -13.93
CA TYR A 205 -3.39 16.61 -13.42
C TYR A 205 -4.90 16.41 -13.63
N GLN A 206 -5.66 17.52 -13.68
CA GLN A 206 -7.10 17.52 -13.96
C GLN A 206 -7.41 17.18 -15.41
N ASP A 207 -6.55 17.53 -16.37
CA ASP A 207 -6.77 17.22 -17.77
C ASP A 207 -6.56 15.75 -18.04
N VAL A 208 -5.57 15.15 -17.37
CA VAL A 208 -5.37 13.70 -17.39
C VAL A 208 -6.55 12.96 -16.77
N ARG A 209 -7.14 13.43 -15.67
CA ARG A 209 -8.39 12.85 -15.13
C ARG A 209 -9.52 12.84 -16.16
N LYS A 210 -9.73 13.93 -16.91
CA LYS A 210 -10.75 13.99 -17.98
C LYS A 210 -10.50 12.94 -19.06
N ILE A 211 -9.24 12.71 -19.45
CA ILE A 211 -8.88 11.71 -20.48
C ILE A 211 -9.28 10.29 -20.04
N PHE A 212 -9.33 10.03 -18.73
CA PHE A 212 -9.76 8.75 -18.14
C PHE A 212 -11.24 8.74 -17.74
N GLY A 213 -12.00 9.81 -18.06
CA GLY A 213 -13.41 9.90 -17.72
C GLY A 213 -13.70 10.12 -16.23
N GLU A 214 -12.68 10.48 -15.44
CA GLU A 214 -12.81 10.69 -14.00
C GLU A 214 -13.37 12.10 -13.68
N GLU A 215 -14.28 12.17 -12.71
CA GLU A 215 -14.83 13.46 -12.26
C GLU A 215 -13.73 14.31 -11.58
N GLN A 216 -13.73 15.62 -11.87
CA GLN A 216 -12.79 16.55 -11.24
C GLN A 216 -13.04 16.65 -9.72
N ILE A 217 -12.02 16.34 -8.93
CA ILE A 217 -12.10 16.45 -7.45
C ILE A 217 -12.23 17.92 -7.02
N ARG A 218 -11.57 18.85 -7.73
CA ARG A 218 -11.58 20.28 -7.40
C ARG A 218 -11.82 21.11 -8.66
N LYS A 219 -12.84 21.96 -8.61
CA LYS A 219 -13.11 22.96 -9.65
C LYS A 219 -12.07 24.08 -9.58
N PRO A 220 -11.74 24.74 -10.71
CA PRO A 220 -10.72 25.78 -10.75
C PRO A 220 -11.08 26.99 -9.87
N LYS A 221 -10.08 27.79 -9.51
CA LYS A 221 -10.27 29.02 -8.74
C LYS A 221 -11.24 29.96 -9.48
N GLY A 222 -12.21 30.53 -8.77
CA GLY A 222 -13.27 31.38 -9.36
C GLY A 222 -14.40 30.61 -10.06
N TYR A 223 -14.35 29.27 -10.13
CA TYR A 223 -15.43 28.49 -10.75
C TYR A 223 -16.78 28.75 -10.07
N TRP A 224 -16.80 28.75 -8.75
CA TRP A 224 -18.00 28.95 -7.92
C TRP A 224 -18.47 30.40 -7.84
N GLU A 225 -17.66 31.35 -8.31
CA GLU A 225 -18.02 32.77 -8.38
C GLU A 225 -18.88 33.07 -9.63
N LYS A 226 -18.84 32.19 -10.63
CA LYS A 226 -19.66 32.32 -11.83
C LYS A 226 -21.02 31.68 -11.60
N ARG A 227 -22.08 32.48 -11.63
CA ARG A 227 -23.48 32.03 -11.47
C ARG A 227 -23.81 30.85 -12.39
N ASP A 228 -23.41 30.92 -13.66
CA ASP A 228 -23.70 29.89 -14.68
C ASP A 228 -23.14 28.51 -14.29
N ASN A 229 -21.97 28.47 -13.66
CA ASN A 229 -21.37 27.22 -13.19
C ASN A 229 -22.18 26.62 -12.04
N VAL A 230 -22.71 27.47 -11.15
CA VAL A 230 -23.60 27.01 -10.06
C VAL A 230 -24.90 26.46 -10.63
N VAL A 231 -25.44 27.09 -11.68
CA VAL A 231 -26.61 26.59 -12.42
C VAL A 231 -26.35 25.22 -13.02
N ILE A 232 -25.22 25.01 -13.69
CA ILE A 232 -24.86 23.72 -14.31
C ILE A 232 -24.80 22.60 -13.27
N GLU A 233 -24.11 22.85 -12.14
CA GLU A 233 -23.97 21.86 -11.06
C GLU A 233 -25.31 21.54 -10.40
N LEU A 234 -26.17 22.56 -10.21
CA LEU A 234 -27.51 22.38 -9.68
C LEU A 234 -28.41 21.60 -10.65
N LYS A 235 -28.37 21.88 -11.94
CA LYS A 235 -29.13 21.12 -12.96
C LYS A 235 -28.74 19.65 -12.94
N SER A 236 -27.44 19.35 -12.95
CA SER A 236 -26.96 17.97 -12.87
C SER A 236 -27.41 17.26 -11.58
N LEU A 237 -27.46 17.97 -10.45
CA LEU A 237 -27.99 17.42 -9.22
C LEU A 237 -29.51 17.22 -9.25
N ILE A 238 -30.26 18.15 -9.85
CA ILE A 238 -31.70 18.02 -10.05
C ILE A 238 -32.00 16.83 -10.95
N ASP A 239 -31.25 16.62 -12.04
CA ASP A 239 -31.41 15.47 -12.93
C ASP A 239 -31.20 14.14 -12.19
N LYS A 240 -30.24 14.10 -11.26
CA LYS A 240 -29.93 12.91 -10.44
C LYS A 240 -30.94 12.67 -9.32
N LEU A 241 -31.46 13.74 -8.71
CA LEU A 241 -32.33 13.66 -7.52
C LEU A 241 -33.82 13.69 -7.87
N GLY A 242 -34.18 14.24 -9.03
CA GLY A 242 -35.55 14.56 -9.41
C GLY A 242 -36.15 15.74 -8.66
N PHE A 243 -35.39 16.47 -7.83
CA PHE A 243 -35.85 17.64 -7.07
C PHE A 243 -34.74 18.65 -6.79
N PHE A 244 -35.14 19.89 -6.47
CA PHE A 244 -34.21 20.94 -6.08
C PHE A 244 -33.67 20.66 -4.66
N PRO A 245 -32.37 20.37 -4.49
CA PRO A 245 -31.84 19.93 -3.20
C PRO A 245 -31.86 21.04 -2.14
N SER A 246 -32.25 20.69 -0.92
CA SER A 246 -32.11 21.55 0.26
C SER A 246 -30.63 21.68 0.67
N GLU A 247 -30.29 22.71 1.45
CA GLU A 247 -28.92 22.86 1.96
C GLU A 247 -28.47 21.63 2.78
N LYS A 248 -29.37 21.07 3.59
CA LYS A 248 -29.12 19.86 4.38
C LYS A 248 -28.81 18.68 3.45
N LYS A 249 -29.59 18.52 2.37
CA LYS A 249 -29.35 17.47 1.37
C LYS A 249 -27.99 17.63 0.68
N LEU A 250 -27.62 18.85 0.27
CA LEU A 250 -26.32 19.12 -0.34
C LEU A 250 -25.15 18.74 0.58
N ARG A 251 -25.26 19.05 1.88
CA ARG A 251 -24.26 18.66 2.89
C ARG A 251 -24.19 17.14 3.05
N SER A 252 -25.33 16.46 3.10
CA SER A 252 -25.37 14.98 3.19
C SER A 252 -24.74 14.28 1.99
N LEU A 253 -24.76 14.92 0.81
CA LEU A 253 -24.11 14.43 -0.42
C LEU A 253 -22.62 14.80 -0.51
N GLY A 254 -22.03 15.37 0.56
CA GLY A 254 -20.64 15.82 0.58
C GLY A 254 -20.36 17.07 -0.28
N LYS A 255 -21.39 17.72 -0.85
CA LYS A 255 -21.26 18.90 -1.71
C LYS A 255 -21.21 20.20 -0.89
N ASN A 256 -20.33 20.24 0.11
CA ASN A 256 -20.23 21.33 1.10
C ASN A 256 -19.94 22.71 0.51
N TYR A 257 -19.32 22.77 -0.67
CA TYR A 257 -19.00 24.03 -1.37
C TYR A 257 -20.21 24.67 -2.05
N LEU A 258 -21.21 23.87 -2.44
CA LEU A 258 -22.33 24.33 -3.24
C LEU A 258 -23.30 25.24 -2.46
N PRO A 259 -23.66 24.98 -1.18
CA PRO A 259 -24.45 25.91 -0.38
C PRO A 259 -23.83 27.31 -0.28
N GLN A 260 -22.50 27.38 -0.11
CA GLN A 260 -21.81 28.67 -0.06
C GLN A 260 -21.81 29.37 -1.41
N ALA A 261 -21.56 28.63 -2.51
CA ALA A 261 -21.62 29.17 -3.87
C ALA A 261 -23.01 29.73 -4.19
N ILE A 262 -24.07 29.03 -3.81
CA ILE A 262 -25.46 29.47 -3.99
C ILE A 262 -25.72 30.78 -3.24
N ARG A 263 -25.30 30.88 -1.97
CA ARG A 263 -25.46 32.11 -1.16
C ARG A 263 -24.73 33.30 -1.79
N ASN A 264 -23.50 33.09 -2.24
CA ASN A 264 -22.69 34.14 -2.86
C ASN A 264 -23.28 34.61 -4.20
N ASN A 265 -24.07 33.78 -4.88
CA ASN A 265 -24.68 34.07 -6.18
C ASN A 265 -26.19 34.41 -6.08
N GLY A 266 -26.67 34.94 -4.95
CA GLY A 266 -28.05 35.43 -4.81
C GLY A 266 -29.01 34.52 -4.03
N GLY A 267 -28.51 33.41 -3.47
CA GLY A 267 -29.23 32.60 -2.49
C GLY A 267 -30.16 31.54 -3.09
N PHE A 268 -30.58 30.61 -2.23
CA PHE A 268 -31.36 29.42 -2.61
C PHE A 268 -32.70 29.77 -3.28
N LEU A 269 -33.38 30.82 -2.82
CA LEU A 269 -34.66 31.25 -3.40
C LEU A 269 -34.52 31.71 -4.85
N ALA A 270 -33.44 32.42 -5.19
CA ALA A 270 -33.20 32.89 -6.54
C ALA A 270 -32.99 31.72 -7.52
N PHE A 271 -32.12 30.78 -7.16
CA PHE A 271 -31.87 29.58 -7.98
C PHE A 271 -33.10 28.67 -8.05
N ARG A 272 -33.88 28.54 -6.96
CA ARG A 272 -35.11 27.75 -6.97
C ARG A 272 -36.15 28.33 -7.91
N LYS A 273 -36.28 29.66 -7.98
CA LYS A 273 -37.17 30.35 -8.93
C LYS A 273 -36.69 30.17 -10.36
N GLU A 274 -35.39 30.35 -10.60
CA GLU A 274 -34.74 30.24 -11.90
C GLU A 274 -34.83 28.83 -12.48
N LEU A 275 -34.66 27.80 -11.65
CA LEU A 275 -34.67 26.39 -12.06
C LEU A 275 -36.04 25.72 -11.89
N ARG A 276 -37.09 26.49 -11.56
CA ARG A 276 -38.45 25.97 -11.40
C ARG A 276 -39.01 25.39 -12.70
N GLU A 277 -38.76 26.05 -13.82
CA GLU A 277 -39.18 25.58 -15.15
C GLU A 277 -38.36 24.38 -15.62
N TYR A 278 -37.08 24.33 -15.25
CA TYR A 278 -36.17 23.23 -15.59
C TYR A 278 -36.53 21.94 -14.86
N ALA A 279 -36.86 22.03 -13.58
CA ALA A 279 -37.13 20.86 -12.76
C ALA A 279 -38.53 20.26 -13.07
N GLY A 280 -39.43 21.00 -13.72
CA GLY A 280 -40.84 20.60 -13.78
C GLY A 280 -41.53 20.83 -12.43
N GLN A 281 -42.87 20.73 -12.38
CA GLN A 281 -43.64 20.93 -11.14
C GLN A 281 -43.28 19.86 -10.10
N ILE A 282 -42.18 20.03 -9.38
CA ILE A 282 -41.72 19.06 -8.38
C ILE A 282 -42.25 19.42 -7.01
N GLU A 283 -42.85 18.39 -6.40
CA GLU A 283 -43.27 18.30 -5.02
C GLU A 283 -42.15 18.74 -4.06
N ILE A 284 -42.55 19.53 -3.07
CA ILE A 284 -41.70 20.00 -2.00
C ILE A 284 -41.19 18.76 -1.24
N GLU A 285 -39.89 18.72 -0.91
CA GLU A 285 -39.31 17.71 -0.01
C GLU A 285 -40.24 17.53 1.21
N PRO A 286 -40.77 16.32 1.51
CA PRO A 286 -41.75 16.10 2.59
C PRO A 286 -41.29 16.69 3.93
N ASP A 287 -39.99 16.58 4.21
CA ASP A 287 -39.32 17.13 5.39
C ASP A 287 -39.50 18.66 5.54
N HIS A 288 -39.72 19.40 4.46
CA HIS A 288 -39.95 20.84 4.52
C HIS A 288 -41.37 21.17 5.00
N LEU A 289 -42.35 20.32 4.67
CA LEU A 289 -43.74 20.42 5.14
C LEU A 289 -43.82 20.07 6.63
N GLU A 290 -43.10 19.04 7.09
CA GLU A 290 -43.03 18.72 8.52
C GLU A 290 -42.38 19.85 9.34
N SER A 291 -41.28 20.45 8.86
CA SER A 291 -40.66 21.60 9.55
C SER A 291 -41.55 22.85 9.58
N LEU A 292 -42.44 23.00 8.60
CA LEU A 292 -43.43 24.08 8.55
C LEU A 292 -44.61 23.79 9.47
N LEU A 293 -45.04 22.53 9.55
CA LEU A 293 -46.11 22.10 10.46
C LEU A 293 -45.67 22.26 11.91
N ASP A 294 -44.48 21.78 12.31
CA ASP A 294 -43.96 21.98 13.67
C ASP A 294 -43.92 23.44 14.10
N LYS A 295 -43.62 24.35 13.17
CA LYS A 295 -43.61 25.79 13.42
C LYS A 295 -45.02 26.38 13.64
N TYR A 296 -46.06 25.74 13.13
CA TYR A 296 -47.45 26.20 13.23
C TYR A 296 -48.31 25.37 14.21
N THR A 297 -47.92 24.14 14.55
CA THR A 297 -48.64 23.27 15.49
C THR A 297 -47.97 23.20 16.87
N GLY A 298 -46.68 23.53 17.00
CA GLY A 298 -45.93 23.47 18.27
C GLY A 298 -46.13 24.68 19.21
N GLY A 299 -47.21 25.43 19.06
CA GLY A 299 -47.48 26.68 19.81
C GLY A 299 -48.78 26.69 20.62
N ASN A 300 -49.42 25.55 20.85
CA ASN A 300 -50.60 25.42 21.71
C ASN A 300 -50.46 24.19 22.60
N GLU A 301 -49.66 24.28 23.65
CA GLU A 301 -49.88 23.62 24.95
C GLU A 301 -49.24 24.49 26.05
#